data_AF-A0A941BIQ0-F1
#
_entry.id   AF-A0A941BIQ0-F1
#
_cell.length_a   1.000
_cell.length_b   1.000
_cell.length_c   1.000
_cell.angle_alpha   90.00
_cell.angle_beta   90.00
_cell.angle_gamma   90.00
#
_symmetry.space_group_name_H-M   'P 1'
#
loop_
_entity.id
_entity.type
_entity.pdbx_description
1 polymer ?
#
loop_
_entity_poly.entity_id
_entity_poly.type
_entity_poly.pdbx_seq_one_letter_code
_entity_poly.pdbx_strand_id
1 'polypeptide(L)'
;MATAAAPIRLDRELAAAAREAAQTMSRSVAEQVSHWARLGRELERSPGVSVAQVQAVLRGQASYDALQLQEQAVVRATWEEQLAAQLARLDLARDFAQEGHRYAELDANGQLRIVE
;
A
#
# COMPACT_ATOMS: atom_id res chain seq x y z
N MET A 1 27.29 14.32 -14.47
CA MET A 1 27.74 13.06 -13.85
C MET A 1 26.55 12.13 -13.78
N ALA A 2 26.61 10.94 -14.38
CA ALA A 2 25.55 9.95 -14.23
C ALA A 2 25.53 9.49 -12.78
N THR A 3 24.46 9.78 -12.04
CA THR A 3 24.22 9.23 -10.71
C THR A 3 24.18 7.71 -10.83
N ALA A 4 25.09 7.02 -10.12
CA ALA A 4 25.06 5.58 -10.04
C ALA A 4 23.74 5.13 -9.39
N ALA A 5 22.94 4.35 -10.12
CA ALA A 5 21.69 3.81 -9.60
C ALA A 5 22.00 2.63 -8.65
N ALA A 6 21.54 2.72 -7.41
CA ALA A 6 21.60 1.60 -6.47
C ALA A 6 20.51 0.56 -6.82
N PRO A 7 20.80 -0.75 -6.78
CA PRO A 7 19.78 -1.77 -6.99
C PRO A 7 18.76 -1.74 -5.83
N ILE A 8 17.50 -1.48 -6.17
CA ILE A 8 16.37 -1.56 -5.23
C ILE A 8 15.51 -2.78 -5.57
N ARG A 9 15.03 -3.49 -4.54
CA ARG A 9 14.01 -4.51 -4.73
C ARG A 9 12.66 -3.81 -4.84
N LEU A 10 11.91 -4.15 -5.89
CA LEU A 10 10.54 -3.69 -6.08
C LEU A 10 9.59 -4.85 -5.82
N ASP A 11 8.45 -4.53 -5.24
CA ASP A 11 7.34 -5.48 -5.20
C ASP A 11 6.90 -5.83 -6.64
N ARG A 12 6.33 -7.02 -6.82
CA ARG A 12 5.94 -7.53 -8.15
C ARG A 12 4.87 -6.67 -8.80
N GLU A 13 3.93 -6.15 -8.02
CA GLU A 13 2.82 -5.32 -8.48
C GLU A 13 3.32 -3.96 -8.97
N LEU A 14 4.13 -3.24 -8.17
CA LEU A 14 4.75 -1.99 -8.59
C LEU A 14 5.65 -2.19 -9.82
N ALA A 15 6.39 -3.30 -9.89
CA ALA A 15 7.20 -3.61 -11.06
C ALA A 15 6.36 -3.88 -12.31
N ALA A 16 5.17 -4.49 -12.17
CA ALA A 16 4.24 -4.72 -13.27
C ALA A 16 3.62 -3.39 -13.74
N ALA A 17 3.09 -2.59 -12.82
CA ALA A 17 2.51 -1.27 -13.11
C ALA A 17 3.53 -0.34 -13.78
N ALA A 18 4.76 -0.30 -13.26
CA ALA A 18 5.83 0.50 -13.86
C ALA A 18 6.18 0.04 -15.27
N ARG A 19 6.17 -1.27 -15.54
CA ARG A 19 6.45 -1.82 -16.88
C ARG A 19 5.38 -1.42 -17.89
N GLU A 20 4.11 -1.44 -17.51
CA GLU A 20 3.00 -1.03 -18.36
C GLU A 20 3.11 0.47 -18.72
N ALA A 21 3.24 1.33 -17.71
CA ALA A 21 3.38 2.78 -17.93
C ALA A 21 4.66 3.15 -18.71
N ALA A 22 5.75 2.43 -18.47
CA ALA A 22 7.03 2.65 -19.14
C ALA A 22 6.96 2.40 -20.65
N GLN A 23 6.18 1.40 -21.10
CA GLN A 23 6.02 1.09 -22.53
C GLN A 23 5.38 2.25 -23.29
N THR A 24 4.34 2.87 -22.72
CA THR A 24 3.65 4.00 -23.35
C THR A 24 4.55 5.24 -23.44
N MET A 25 5.44 5.40 -22.47
CA MET A 25 6.27 6.61 -22.31
C MET A 25 7.69 6.44 -22.87
N SER A 26 8.01 5.30 -23.50
CA SER A 26 9.36 4.96 -23.99
C SER A 26 10.44 5.09 -22.91
N ARG A 27 10.17 4.60 -21.71
CA ARG A 27 11.11 4.59 -20.56
C ARG A 27 11.46 3.16 -20.16
N SER A 28 12.54 2.99 -19.41
CA SER A 28 12.77 1.78 -18.62
C SER A 28 11.90 1.78 -17.34
N VAL A 29 11.72 0.60 -16.73
CA VAL A 29 11.03 0.46 -15.43
C VAL A 29 11.67 1.34 -14.36
N ALA A 30 13.01 1.37 -14.29
CA ALA A 30 13.73 2.17 -13.29
C ALA A 30 13.52 3.69 -13.50
N GLU A 31 13.51 4.14 -14.76
CA GLU A 31 13.21 5.54 -15.09
C GLU A 31 11.77 5.91 -14.77
N GLN A 32 10.82 5.01 -15.04
CA GLN A 32 9.41 5.23 -14.75
C GLN A 32 9.15 5.31 -13.23
N VAL A 33 9.75 4.42 -12.43
CA VAL A 33 9.68 4.50 -10.96
C VAL A 33 10.34 5.79 -10.45
N SER A 34 11.50 6.14 -11.00
CA SER A 34 12.18 7.40 -10.65
C SER A 34 11.33 8.62 -10.98
N HIS A 35 10.58 8.57 -12.08
CA HIS A 35 9.66 9.64 -12.48
C HIS A 35 8.48 9.77 -11.51
N TRP A 36 7.83 8.67 -11.14
CA TRP A 36 6.78 8.67 -10.12
C TRP A 36 7.26 9.18 -8.77
N ALA A 37 8.45 8.76 -8.33
CA ALA A 37 9.03 9.25 -7.08
C ALA A 37 9.26 10.77 -7.09
N ARG A 38 9.65 11.35 -8.24
CA ARG A 38 9.76 12.82 -8.38
C ARG A 38 8.39 13.48 -8.33
N LEU A 39 7.40 12.95 -9.06
CA LEU A 39 6.04 13.48 -9.05
C LEU A 39 5.41 13.43 -7.66
N GLY A 40 5.53 12.30 -6.95
CA GLY A 40 5.02 12.14 -5.59
C GLY A 40 5.60 13.19 -4.64
N ARG A 41 6.92 13.40 -4.67
CA ARG A 41 7.58 14.42 -3.85
C ARG A 41 7.10 15.85 -4.16
N GLU A 42 6.87 16.19 -5.43
CA GLU A 42 6.35 17.52 -5.77
C GLU A 42 4.87 17.67 -5.40
N LEU A 43 4.07 16.60 -5.51
CA LEU A 43 2.67 16.57 -5.07
C LEU A 43 2.56 16.81 -3.56
N GLU A 44 3.39 16.15 -2.75
CA GLU A 44 3.45 16.32 -1.30
C GLU A 44 3.82 17.75 -0.86
N ARG A 45 4.57 18.47 -1.70
CA ARG A 45 4.97 19.86 -1.45
C ARG A 45 3.97 20.87 -1.97
N SER A 46 3.03 20.43 -2.82
CA SER A 46 2.07 21.31 -3.45
C SER A 46 0.98 21.73 -2.44
N PRO A 47 0.45 22.96 -2.51
CA PRO A 47 -0.69 23.38 -1.69
C PRO A 47 -1.98 22.60 -1.98
N GLY A 48 -2.03 21.85 -3.09
CA GLY A 48 -3.19 21.08 -3.52
C GLY A 48 -3.32 19.70 -2.87
N VAL A 49 -2.39 19.32 -1.98
CA VAL A 49 -2.49 18.13 -1.15
C VAL A 49 -2.19 18.53 0.29
N SER A 50 -3.21 18.58 1.14
CA SER A 50 -3.03 18.90 2.54
C SER A 50 -2.56 17.67 3.32
N VAL A 51 -1.25 17.61 3.57
CA VAL A 51 -0.65 16.58 4.44
C VAL A 51 -1.35 16.53 5.80
N ALA A 52 -1.78 17.68 6.33
CA ALA A 52 -2.50 17.75 7.60
C ALA A 52 -3.86 17.03 7.55
N GLN A 53 -4.63 17.20 6.47
CA GLN A 53 -5.93 16.55 6.30
C GLN A 53 -5.78 15.05 6.06
N VAL A 54 -4.82 14.64 5.23
CA VAL A 54 -4.43 13.22 5.06
C VAL A 54 -4.13 12.58 6.41
N GLN A 55 -3.29 13.22 7.22
CA GLN A 55 -2.90 12.72 8.54
C GLN A 55 -4.07 12.69 9.54
N ALA A 56 -5.01 13.64 9.47
CA ALA A 56 -6.21 13.60 10.30
C ALA A 56 -7.07 12.37 9.98
N VAL A 57 -7.27 12.04 8.70
CA VAL A 57 -8.00 10.83 8.29
C VAL A 57 -7.27 9.56 8.70
N LEU A 58 -5.95 9.49 8.49
CA LEU A 58 -5.14 8.33 8.90
C LEU A 58 -5.19 8.09 10.42
N ARG A 59 -5.41 9.13 11.23
CA ARG A 59 -5.63 9.02 12.69
C ARG A 59 -7.08 8.80 13.09
N GLY A 60 -8.02 8.70 12.15
CA GLY A 60 -9.45 8.57 12.42
C GLY A 60 -10.08 9.85 13.00
N GLN A 61 -9.44 11.01 12.82
CA GLN A 61 -9.89 12.31 13.35
C GLN A 61 -10.73 13.10 12.34
N ALA A 62 -10.81 12.64 11.09
CA ALA A 62 -11.57 13.27 10.02
C ALA A 62 -12.16 12.21 9.08
N SER A 63 -13.18 12.59 8.31
CA SER A 63 -13.79 11.70 7.31
C SER A 63 -12.96 11.66 6.03
N TYR A 64 -12.76 10.45 5.50
CA TYR A 64 -12.13 10.22 4.20
C TYR A 64 -12.91 10.87 3.05
N ASP A 65 -14.24 10.86 3.11
CA ASP A 65 -15.10 11.41 2.05
C ASP A 65 -15.07 12.94 1.98
N ALA A 66 -14.51 13.59 2.99
CA ALA A 66 -14.32 15.04 3.00
C ALA A 66 -13.02 15.49 2.31
N LEU A 67 -12.16 14.56 1.91
CA LEU A 67 -10.88 14.84 1.23
C LEU A 67 -11.06 15.08 -0.27
N GLN A 68 -10.14 15.84 -0.85
CA GLN A 68 -10.00 15.94 -2.30
C GLN A 68 -9.47 14.62 -2.89
N LEU A 69 -9.68 14.41 -4.20
CA LEU A 69 -9.33 13.14 -4.87
C LEU A 69 -7.87 12.75 -4.69
N GLN A 70 -6.96 13.73 -4.73
CA GLN A 70 -5.52 13.54 -4.58
C GLN A 70 -5.18 13.08 -3.16
N GLU A 71 -5.78 13.70 -2.15
CA GLU A 71 -5.60 13.35 -0.74
C GLU A 71 -6.16 11.96 -0.42
N GLN A 72 -7.34 11.63 -0.97
CA GLN A 72 -7.90 10.30 -0.89
C GLN A 72 -6.97 9.23 -1.48
N ALA A 73 -6.33 9.53 -2.61
CA ALA A 73 -5.37 8.61 -3.22
C ALA A 73 -4.16 8.36 -2.30
N VAL A 74 -3.64 9.40 -1.64
CA VAL A 74 -2.55 9.28 -0.66
C VAL A 74 -2.98 8.44 0.55
N VAL A 75 -4.21 8.66 1.06
CA VAL A 75 -4.75 7.85 2.18
C VAL A 75 -4.87 6.38 1.79
N ARG A 76 -5.41 6.06 0.61
CA ARG A 76 -5.54 4.66 0.15
C ARG A 76 -4.19 3.97 0.06
N ALA A 77 -3.21 4.61 -0.59
CA ALA A 77 -1.86 4.04 -0.70
C ALA A 77 -1.23 3.77 0.68
N THR A 78 -1.45 4.67 1.64
CA THR A 78 -0.95 4.51 3.01
C THR A 78 -1.67 3.38 3.75
N TRP A 79 -2.99 3.27 3.61
CA TRP A 79 -3.76 2.17 4.20
C TRP A 79 -3.42 0.82 3.59
N GLU A 80 -3.18 0.73 2.28
CA GLU A 80 -2.73 -0.49 1.62
C GLU A 80 -1.41 -0.99 2.24
N GLU A 81 -0.42 -0.10 2.41
CA GLU A 81 0.85 -0.42 3.08
C GLU A 81 0.64 -0.88 4.53
N GLN A 82 -0.14 -0.13 5.31
CA GLN A 82 -0.41 -0.45 6.72
C GLN A 82 -1.16 -1.76 6.86
N LEU A 83 -2.17 -2.01 6.03
CA LEU A 83 -2.96 -3.23 6.02
C LEU A 83 -2.10 -4.43 5.64
N ALA A 84 -1.28 -4.32 4.60
CA ALA A 84 -0.34 -5.39 4.22
C ALA A 84 0.61 -5.73 5.38
N ALA A 85 1.18 -4.73 6.04
CA ALA A 85 2.04 -4.94 7.21
C ALA A 85 1.29 -5.55 8.40
N GLN A 86 0.03 -5.15 8.63
CA GLN A 86 -0.81 -5.70 9.68
C GLN A 86 -1.22 -7.15 9.41
N LEU A 87 -1.60 -7.48 8.18
CA LEU A 87 -1.96 -8.84 7.78
C LEU A 87 -0.75 -9.78 7.88
N ALA A 88 0.45 -9.31 7.51
CA ALA A 88 1.66 -10.13 7.57
C ALA A 88 2.07 -10.55 9.00
N ARG A 89 1.61 -9.83 10.03
CA ARG A 89 1.86 -10.13 11.44
C ARG A 89 0.67 -10.74 12.17
N LEU A 90 -0.49 -10.81 11.50
CA LEU A 90 -1.74 -11.26 12.12
C LEU A 90 -1.77 -12.78 12.18
N ASP A 91 -2.02 -13.34 13.36
CA ASP A 91 -2.17 -14.77 13.58
C ASP A 91 -3.40 -15.04 14.46
N LEU A 92 -4.59 -14.90 13.84
CA LEU A 92 -5.87 -15.10 14.51
C LEU A 92 -6.03 -16.54 15.03
N ALA A 93 -5.44 -17.51 14.35
CA ALA A 93 -5.48 -18.91 14.75
C ALA A 93 -4.80 -19.11 16.11
N ARG A 94 -3.60 -18.53 16.29
CA ARG A 94 -2.90 -18.55 17.58
C ARG A 94 -3.66 -17.78 18.64
N ASP A 95 -4.17 -16.60 18.32
CA ASP A 95 -4.86 -15.75 19.29
C ASP A 95 -6.16 -16.43 19.78
N PHE A 96 -6.95 -17.02 18.88
CA PHE A 96 -8.14 -17.80 19.26
C PHE A 96 -7.82 -19.05 20.07
N ALA A 97 -6.73 -19.76 19.75
CA ALA A 97 -6.30 -20.90 20.54
C ALA A 97 -5.92 -20.52 21.98
N GLN A 98 -5.32 -19.33 22.19
CA GLN A 98 -5.01 -18.81 23.52
C GLN A 98 -6.27 -18.43 24.31
N GLU A 99 -7.29 -17.93 23.63
CA GLU A 99 -8.56 -17.50 24.23
C GLU A 99 -9.58 -18.65 24.39
N GLY A 100 -9.28 -19.84 23.86
CA GLY A 100 -10.19 -20.99 23.86
C GLY A 100 -11.40 -20.81 22.94
N HIS A 101 -11.25 -20.00 21.89
CA HIS A 101 -12.28 -19.76 20.90
C HIS A 101 -12.24 -20.79 19.78
N ARG A 102 -13.38 -21.42 19.51
CA ARG A 102 -13.58 -22.26 18.33
C ARG A 102 -13.77 -21.36 17.12
N TYR A 103 -13.09 -21.69 16.02
CA TYR A 103 -13.22 -20.96 14.77
C TYR A 103 -13.34 -21.91 13.57
N ALA A 104 -13.82 -21.37 12.45
CA ALA A 104 -13.86 -22.09 11.19
C ALA A 104 -12.94 -21.40 10.18
N GLU A 105 -12.16 -22.18 9.45
CA GLU A 105 -11.26 -21.71 8.41
C GLU A 105 -11.45 -22.52 7.12
N LEU A 106 -10.93 -21.99 6.01
CA LEU A 106 -10.81 -22.75 4.77
C LEU A 106 -9.42 -23.38 4.73
N ASP A 107 -9.35 -24.68 4.46
CA ASP A 107 -8.09 -25.39 4.27
C ASP A 107 -7.43 -25.03 2.91
N ALA A 108 -6.26 -25.61 2.63
CA ALA A 108 -5.53 -25.39 1.39
C ALA A 108 -6.30 -25.79 0.11
N ASN A 109 -7.35 -26.61 0.23
CA ASN A 109 -8.23 -27.03 -0.86
C ASN A 109 -9.53 -26.19 -0.92
N GLY A 110 -9.67 -25.18 -0.05
CA GLY A 110 -10.86 -24.36 0.06
C GLY A 110 -12.03 -25.05 0.78
N GLN A 111 -11.77 -26.15 1.51
CA GLN A 111 -12.81 -26.84 2.28
C GLN A 111 -12.91 -26.26 3.69
N LEU A 112 -14.15 -26.14 4.19
CA LEU A 112 -14.41 -25.65 5.53
C LEU A 112 -13.91 -26.65 6.58
N ARG A 113 -13.06 -26.19 7.49
CA ARG A 113 -12.59 -26.92 8.66
C ARG A 113 -12.96 -26.16 9.93
N ILE A 114 -13.49 -26.88 10.92
CA ILE A 114 -13.71 -26.35 12.27
C ILE A 114 -12.49 -26.69 13.11
N VAL A 115 -11.91 -25.69 13.76
CA VAL A 115 -10.82 -25.82 14.72
C VAL A 115 -11.40 -25.65 16.12
N GLU A 116 -11.20 -26.67 16.95
CA GLU A 116 -11.70 -26.74 18.33
C GLU A 116 -10.74 -26.14 19.35
#